data_AF-A0A0R3PRN1-F1
#
_entry.id   AF-A0A0R3PRN1-F1
#
_cell.length_a   1.000
_cell.length_b   1.000
_cell.length_c   1.000
_cell.angle_alpha   90.00
_cell.angle_beta   90.00
_cell.angle_gamma   90.00
#
_symmetry.space_group_name_H-M   'P 1'
#
loop_
_entity.id
_entity.type
_entity.pdbx_description
1 polymer ?
#
loop_
_entity_poly.entity_id
_entity_poly.type
_entity_poly.pdbx_seq_one_letter_code
_entity_poly.pdbx_strand_id
1 'polypeptide(L)'
;MLQSSFARHLLYLEEHRAIGDSVQAAEILAEQHEQYTKAVLEDITAAKALKNAGEELISANDAGIMGSLLPKCDELERMADALNGALQRRATVLRMSVGMHEQISHANSWCKKGVCMLSSMLLDVSAASASSSLAKMDEFLDEGSRLQLDAISQSSSMNNLILLSTTETSTLLAQTFRCLRFYLKYFMTLSLIGDHGFAKSFECQLPIDALARVAKL
;
A
#
# COMPACT_ATOMS: atom_id res chain seq x y z
N MET A 1 21.95 -11.12 -28.92
CA MET A 1 21.41 -10.03 -29.77
C MET A 1 20.47 -9.17 -28.93
N LEU A 2 20.21 -7.91 -29.27
CA LEU A 2 19.39 -7.02 -28.44
C LEU A 2 17.97 -7.58 -28.17
N GLN A 3 17.37 -8.21 -29.19
CA GLN A 3 16.07 -8.86 -29.10
C GLN A 3 16.01 -9.96 -28.02
N SER A 4 17.08 -10.77 -27.90
CA SER A 4 17.14 -11.80 -26.85
C SER A 4 17.30 -11.18 -25.46
N SER A 5 17.97 -10.03 -25.35
CA SER A 5 18.07 -9.30 -24.07
C SER A 5 16.71 -8.74 -23.65
N PHE A 6 15.98 -8.11 -24.57
CA PHE A 6 14.62 -7.61 -24.32
C PHE A 6 13.65 -8.72 -23.91
N ALA A 7 13.68 -9.87 -24.58
CA ALA A 7 12.88 -11.03 -24.18
C ALA A 7 13.19 -11.49 -22.74
N ARG A 8 14.48 -11.56 -22.37
CA ARG A 8 14.92 -11.89 -21.01
C ARG A 8 14.44 -10.85 -19.99
N HIS A 9 14.49 -9.57 -20.32
CA HIS A 9 14.00 -8.51 -19.42
C HIS A 9 12.49 -8.59 -19.20
N LEU A 10 11.70 -8.86 -20.24
CA LEU A 10 10.26 -9.05 -20.11
C LEU A 10 9.91 -10.28 -19.28
N LEU A 11 10.62 -11.41 -19.47
CA LEU A 11 10.46 -12.60 -18.64
C LEU A 11 10.79 -12.33 -17.17
N TYR A 12 11.87 -11.61 -16.90
CA TYR A 12 12.23 -11.22 -15.53
C TYR A 12 11.09 -10.43 -14.86
N LEU A 13 10.46 -9.49 -15.57
CA LEU A 13 9.34 -8.70 -15.03
C LEU A 13 8.10 -9.55 -14.74
N GLU A 14 7.83 -10.58 -15.55
CA GLU A 14 6.76 -11.56 -15.32
C GLU A 14 7.03 -12.46 -14.10
N GLU A 15 8.29 -12.81 -13.86
CA GLU A 15 8.69 -13.63 -12.71
C GLU A 15 8.67 -12.83 -11.40
N HIS A 16 8.95 -11.53 -11.44
CA HIS A 16 9.13 -10.73 -10.24
C HIS A 16 7.86 -10.04 -9.73
N ARG A 17 6.65 -10.47 -10.08
CA ARG A 17 5.38 -9.75 -9.82
C ARG A 17 4.98 -9.50 -8.34
N ALA A 18 5.76 -9.94 -7.37
CA ALA A 18 5.52 -9.66 -5.95
C ALA A 18 5.48 -8.15 -5.64
N ILE A 19 4.63 -7.76 -4.70
CA ILE A 19 4.42 -6.37 -4.24
C ILE A 19 4.80 -6.13 -2.77
N GLY A 20 5.14 -7.19 -2.03
CA GLY A 20 5.47 -7.13 -0.60
C GLY A 20 4.25 -7.24 0.32
N ASP A 21 4.47 -7.69 1.54
CA ASP A 21 3.46 -7.89 2.60
C ASP A 21 3.62 -6.92 3.79
N SER A 22 4.62 -6.03 3.72
CA SER A 22 4.92 -5.01 4.72
C SER A 22 5.56 -3.79 4.05
N VAL A 23 5.65 -2.68 4.78
CA VAL A 23 6.34 -1.45 4.31
C VAL A 23 7.76 -1.78 3.86
N GLN A 24 8.54 -2.42 4.74
CA GLN A 24 9.94 -2.78 4.46
C GLN A 24 10.07 -3.74 3.27
N ALA A 25 9.21 -4.77 3.17
CA ALA A 25 9.26 -5.68 2.04
C ALA A 25 8.92 -4.98 0.71
N ALA A 26 7.93 -4.08 0.70
CA ALA A 26 7.55 -3.31 -0.47
C ALA A 26 8.65 -2.31 -0.88
N GLU A 27 9.30 -1.66 0.08
CA GLU A 27 10.44 -0.75 -0.14
C GLU A 27 11.64 -1.50 -0.76
N ILE A 28 12.00 -2.66 -0.21
CA ILE A 28 13.09 -3.49 -0.74
C ILE A 28 12.78 -3.88 -2.20
N LEU A 29 11.54 -4.30 -2.50
CA LEU A 29 11.15 -4.63 -3.87
C LEU A 29 11.19 -3.42 -4.80
N ALA A 30 10.79 -2.24 -4.32
CA ALA A 30 10.88 -0.98 -5.07
C ALA A 30 12.34 -0.61 -5.37
N GLU A 31 13.23 -0.73 -4.40
CA GLU A 31 14.65 -0.46 -4.54
C GLU A 31 15.32 -1.45 -5.52
N GLN A 32 15.07 -2.75 -5.36
CA GLN A 32 15.56 -3.78 -6.28
C GLN A 32 15.09 -3.52 -7.72
N HIS A 33 13.82 -3.13 -7.89
CA HIS A 33 13.28 -2.77 -9.21
C HIS A 33 13.94 -1.51 -9.78
N GLU A 34 14.24 -0.52 -8.96
CA GLU A 34 14.95 0.70 -9.39
C GLU A 34 16.37 0.38 -9.85
N GLN A 35 17.11 -0.42 -9.07
CA GLN A 35 18.46 -0.87 -9.42
C GLN A 35 18.45 -1.69 -10.72
N TYR A 36 17.49 -2.59 -10.86
CA TYR A 36 17.30 -3.36 -12.09
C TYR A 36 17.00 -2.45 -13.29
N THR A 37 16.10 -1.49 -13.12
CA THR A 37 15.73 -0.53 -14.17
C THR A 37 16.93 0.25 -14.69
N LYS A 38 17.85 0.67 -13.80
CA LYS A 38 19.10 1.33 -14.21
C LYS A 38 19.93 0.46 -15.15
N ALA A 39 20.08 -0.84 -14.87
CA ALA A 39 20.79 -1.77 -15.74
C ALA A 39 20.08 -2.00 -17.09
N VAL A 40 18.73 -2.02 -17.10
CA VAL A 40 17.97 -2.23 -18.35
C VAL A 40 17.98 -0.99 -19.26
N LEU A 41 18.13 0.21 -18.71
CA LEU A 41 18.15 1.44 -19.49
C LEU A 41 19.32 1.50 -20.47
N GLU A 42 20.42 0.80 -20.21
CA GLU A 42 21.54 0.68 -21.14
C GLU A 42 21.12 -0.03 -22.44
N ASP A 43 20.40 -1.16 -22.32
CA ASP A 43 19.88 -1.90 -23.48
C ASP A 43 18.82 -1.12 -24.25
N ILE A 44 17.96 -0.37 -23.55
CA ILE A 44 16.98 0.53 -24.18
C ILE A 44 17.69 1.66 -24.94
N THR A 45 18.75 2.22 -24.36
CA THR A 45 19.54 3.29 -24.99
C THR A 45 20.28 2.76 -26.22
N ALA A 46 20.87 1.58 -26.12
CA ALA A 46 21.50 0.89 -27.25
C ALA A 46 20.50 0.60 -28.39
N ALA A 47 19.27 0.21 -28.06
CA ALA A 47 18.21 0.01 -29.06
C ALA A 47 17.88 1.28 -29.82
N LYS A 48 17.71 2.39 -29.09
CA LYS A 48 17.39 3.70 -29.66
C LYS A 48 18.54 4.23 -30.53
N ALA A 49 19.78 4.07 -30.08
CA ALA A 49 20.96 4.43 -30.88
C ALA A 49 21.05 3.61 -32.17
N LEU A 50 20.81 2.29 -32.11
CA LEU A 50 20.81 1.43 -33.29
C LEU A 50 19.67 1.76 -34.26
N LYS A 51 18.49 2.09 -33.73
CA LYS A 51 17.35 2.56 -34.51
C LYS A 51 17.68 3.86 -35.25
N ASN A 52 18.24 4.86 -34.55
CA ASN A 52 18.64 6.13 -35.16
C ASN A 52 19.70 5.93 -36.27
N ALA A 53 20.72 5.10 -36.02
CA ALA A 53 21.70 4.77 -37.04
C ALA A 53 21.07 4.09 -38.28
N GLY A 54 20.06 3.24 -38.05
CA GLY A 54 19.27 2.64 -39.13
C GLY A 54 18.47 3.67 -39.93
N GLU A 55 17.84 4.63 -39.26
CA GLU A 55 17.08 5.73 -39.89
C GLU A 55 17.98 6.66 -40.71
N GLU A 56 19.20 6.95 -40.23
CA GLU A 56 20.21 7.71 -40.96
C GLU A 56 20.64 6.99 -42.25
N LEU A 57 20.86 5.67 -42.18
CA LEU A 57 21.20 4.86 -43.36
C LEU A 57 20.06 4.78 -44.38
N ILE A 58 18.81 4.72 -43.91
CA ILE A 58 17.63 4.78 -44.78
C ILE A 58 17.57 6.13 -45.48
N SER A 59 17.82 7.22 -44.75
CA SER A 59 17.78 8.59 -45.27
C SER A 59 18.90 8.87 -46.28
N ALA A 60 20.04 8.19 -46.16
CA ALA A 60 21.22 8.40 -47.01
C ALA A 60 21.24 7.56 -48.30
N ASN A 61 20.33 6.60 -48.49
CA ASN A 61 20.42 5.63 -49.59
C ASN A 61 19.12 5.48 -50.40
N ASP A 62 19.23 5.39 -51.72
CA ASP A 62 18.08 5.23 -52.63
C ASP A 62 17.53 3.79 -52.63
N ALA A 63 16.33 3.62 -52.06
CA ALA A 63 15.35 2.54 -52.23
C ALA A 63 15.70 1.06 -51.89
N GLY A 64 16.94 0.59 -52.08
CA GLY A 64 17.26 -0.85 -52.01
C GLY A 64 17.26 -1.48 -50.61
N ILE A 65 17.62 -0.70 -49.58
CA ILE A 65 17.84 -1.21 -48.21
C ILE A 65 16.61 -0.97 -47.31
N MET A 66 15.83 0.06 -47.64
CA MET A 66 14.66 0.52 -46.87
C MET A 66 13.63 -0.58 -46.61
N GLY A 67 13.29 -1.39 -47.61
CA GLY A 67 12.29 -2.46 -47.48
C GLY A 67 12.64 -3.56 -46.47
N SER A 68 13.93 -3.68 -46.10
CA SER A 68 14.41 -4.68 -45.12
C SER A 68 14.82 -4.07 -43.78
N LEU A 69 15.25 -2.81 -43.79
CA LEU A 69 15.80 -2.13 -42.61
C LEU A 69 14.71 -1.40 -41.82
N LEU A 70 13.76 -0.74 -42.49
CA LEU A 70 12.69 -0.01 -41.83
C LEU A 70 11.88 -0.90 -40.86
N PRO A 71 11.43 -2.11 -41.23
CA PRO A 71 10.71 -2.98 -40.30
C PRO A 71 11.54 -3.40 -39.08
N LYS A 72 12.88 -3.42 -39.19
CA LYS A 72 13.77 -3.76 -38.07
C LYS A 72 13.94 -2.59 -37.11
N CYS A 73 14.01 -1.36 -37.63
CA CYS A 73 14.01 -0.15 -36.82
C CYS A 73 12.69 -0.01 -36.06
N ASP A 74 11.56 -0.20 -36.74
CA ASP A 74 10.21 -0.14 -36.15
C ASP A 74 10.05 -1.19 -35.05
N GLU A 75 10.51 -2.43 -35.28
CA GLU A 75 10.44 -3.49 -34.27
C GLU A 75 11.35 -3.21 -33.07
N LEU A 76 12.56 -2.65 -33.27
CA LEU A 76 13.44 -2.26 -32.17
C LEU A 76 12.83 -1.16 -31.30
N GLU A 77 12.22 -0.15 -31.92
CA GLU A 77 11.51 0.92 -31.22
C GLU A 77 10.32 0.36 -30.43
N ARG A 78 9.49 -0.46 -31.08
CA ARG A 78 8.34 -1.13 -30.44
C ARG A 78 8.76 -1.95 -29.21
N MET A 79 9.85 -2.71 -29.30
CA MET A 79 10.33 -3.51 -28.17
C MET A 79 10.90 -2.63 -27.05
N ALA A 80 11.65 -1.57 -27.39
CA ALA A 80 12.19 -0.64 -26.41
C ALA A 80 11.07 0.09 -25.64
N ASP A 81 10.04 0.52 -26.35
CA ASP A 81 8.87 1.18 -25.74
C ASP A 81 8.04 0.22 -24.90
N ALA A 82 7.82 -1.01 -25.38
CA ALA A 82 7.13 -2.04 -24.61
C ALA A 82 7.84 -2.36 -23.29
N LEU A 83 9.16 -2.50 -23.33
CA LEU A 83 9.97 -2.77 -22.14
C LEU A 83 9.97 -1.57 -21.19
N ASN A 84 10.17 -0.35 -21.69
CA ASN A 84 10.11 0.87 -20.87
C ASN A 84 8.73 1.02 -20.21
N GLY A 85 7.65 0.80 -20.96
CA GLY A 85 6.29 0.82 -20.42
C GLY A 85 6.06 -0.24 -19.33
N ALA A 86 6.61 -1.45 -19.49
CA ALA A 86 6.54 -2.49 -18.47
C ALA A 86 7.31 -2.10 -17.18
N LEU A 87 8.51 -1.53 -17.31
CA LEU A 87 9.31 -1.04 -16.18
C LEU A 87 8.58 0.07 -15.41
N GLN A 88 7.97 1.03 -16.12
CA GLN A 88 7.23 2.13 -15.49
C GLN A 88 5.94 1.67 -14.80
N ARG A 89 5.21 0.74 -15.41
CA ARG A 89 4.02 0.14 -14.78
C ARG A 89 4.38 -0.56 -13.47
N ARG A 90 5.44 -1.36 -13.48
CA ARG A 90 5.92 -2.05 -12.27
C ARG A 90 6.37 -1.08 -11.19
N ALA A 91 7.13 -0.04 -11.55
CA ALA A 91 7.55 1.00 -10.60
C ALA A 91 6.34 1.70 -9.96
N THR A 92 5.30 1.96 -10.74
CA THR A 92 4.04 2.55 -10.25
C THR A 92 3.35 1.63 -9.26
N VAL A 93 3.22 0.33 -9.59
CA VAL A 93 2.61 -0.66 -8.69
C VAL A 93 3.37 -0.77 -7.37
N LEU A 94 4.70 -0.83 -7.40
CA LEU A 94 5.53 -0.93 -6.19
C LEU A 94 5.41 0.34 -5.32
N ARG A 95 5.42 1.53 -5.92
CA ARG A 95 5.19 2.79 -5.19
C ARG A 95 3.82 2.83 -4.51
N MET A 96 2.79 2.35 -5.22
CA MET A 96 1.45 2.23 -4.66
C MET A 96 1.43 1.22 -3.50
N SER A 97 2.18 0.12 -3.61
CA SER A 97 2.30 -0.88 -2.55
C SER A 97 2.93 -0.30 -1.29
N VAL A 98 4.02 0.46 -1.42
CA VAL A 98 4.66 1.14 -0.28
C VAL A 98 3.67 2.07 0.41
N GLY A 99 3.04 2.99 -0.33
CA GLY A 99 2.09 3.94 0.26
C GLY A 99 0.87 3.26 0.90
N MET A 100 0.40 2.16 0.33
CA MET A 100 -0.67 1.35 0.91
C MET A 100 -0.23 0.75 2.26
N HIS A 101 0.93 0.11 2.31
CA HIS A 101 1.46 -0.51 3.53
C HIS A 101 1.76 0.53 4.62
N GLU A 102 2.24 1.72 4.27
CA GLU A 102 2.46 2.82 5.21
C GLU A 102 1.14 3.27 5.84
N GLN A 103 0.11 3.48 5.01
CA GLN A 103 -1.21 3.89 5.49
C GLN A 103 -1.85 2.82 6.39
N ILE A 104 -1.70 1.55 6.04
CA ILE A 104 -2.11 0.42 6.87
C ILE A 104 -1.36 0.44 8.22
N SER A 105 -0.04 0.62 8.18
CA SER A 105 0.80 0.67 9.38
C SER A 105 0.39 1.81 10.31
N HIS A 106 0.14 3.00 9.77
CA HIS A 106 -0.37 4.14 10.53
C HIS A 106 -1.75 3.88 11.14
N ALA A 107 -2.68 3.31 10.37
CA ALA A 107 -4.00 2.94 10.86
C ALA A 107 -3.91 1.92 12.01
N ASN A 108 -3.03 0.92 11.89
CA ASN A 108 -2.79 -0.08 12.93
C ASN A 108 -2.18 0.55 14.19
N SER A 109 -1.19 1.43 14.05
CA SER A 109 -0.58 2.16 15.17
C SER A 109 -1.61 3.02 15.90
N TRP A 110 -2.44 3.76 15.15
CA TRP A 110 -3.52 4.55 15.71
C TRP A 110 -4.55 3.68 16.44
N CYS A 111 -4.95 2.53 15.87
CA CYS A 111 -5.83 1.58 16.56
C CYS A 111 -5.21 1.06 17.87
N LYS A 112 -3.93 0.69 17.89
CA LYS A 112 -3.21 0.26 19.10
C LYS A 112 -3.20 1.37 20.16
N LYS A 113 -2.92 2.62 19.76
CA LYS A 113 -3.00 3.80 20.65
C LYS A 113 -4.40 3.93 21.26
N GLY A 114 -5.46 3.76 20.46
CA GLY A 114 -6.84 3.80 20.93
C GLY A 114 -7.16 2.73 21.98
N VAL A 115 -6.75 1.48 21.76
CA VAL A 115 -6.95 0.39 22.74
C VAL A 115 -6.23 0.69 24.06
N CYS A 116 -4.97 1.10 24.01
CA CYS A 116 -4.19 1.45 25.21
C CYS A 116 -4.81 2.63 25.96
N MET A 117 -5.20 3.68 25.24
CA MET A 117 -5.86 4.86 25.80
C MET A 117 -7.16 4.48 26.52
N LEU A 118 -8.06 3.76 25.86
CA LEU A 118 -9.33 3.33 26.44
C LEU A 118 -9.12 2.42 27.65
N SER A 119 -8.17 1.49 27.58
CA SER A 119 -7.82 0.61 28.70
C SER A 119 -7.36 1.41 29.91
N SER A 120 -6.53 2.44 29.72
CA SER A 120 -6.07 3.31 30.81
C SER A 120 -7.20 4.17 31.41
N MET A 121 -8.12 4.67 30.58
CA MET A 121 -9.26 5.46 31.04
C MET A 121 -10.23 4.64 31.89
N LEU A 122 -10.38 3.35 31.59
CA LEU A 122 -11.22 2.43 32.39
C LEU A 122 -10.67 2.17 33.79
N LEU A 123 -9.37 2.42 34.03
CA LEU A 123 -8.73 2.20 35.33
C LEU A 123 -8.81 3.42 36.25
N ASP A 124 -8.97 4.62 35.70
CA ASP A 124 -9.03 5.88 36.45
C ASP A 124 -10.31 6.65 36.11
N VAL A 125 -11.43 6.17 36.64
CA VAL A 125 -12.77 6.76 36.46
C VAL A 125 -13.07 7.71 37.63
N SER A 126 -12.31 8.80 37.74
CA SER A 126 -12.52 9.85 38.73
C SER A 126 -13.03 11.13 38.07
N ALA A 127 -13.80 11.94 38.80
CA ALA A 127 -14.24 13.24 38.29
C ALA A 127 -13.05 14.18 37.96
N ALA A 128 -11.92 14.00 38.65
CA ALA A 128 -10.68 14.74 38.41
C ALA A 128 -9.96 14.30 37.13
N SER A 129 -10.04 13.02 36.76
CA SER A 129 -9.41 12.50 35.54
C SER A 129 -10.28 12.73 34.28
N ALA A 130 -11.58 12.96 34.44
CA ALA A 130 -12.54 13.12 33.34
C ALA A 130 -12.13 14.19 32.31
N SER A 131 -11.72 15.38 32.77
CA SER A 131 -11.32 16.47 31.85
C SER A 131 -10.04 16.14 31.08
N SER A 132 -9.07 15.45 31.71
CA SER A 132 -7.84 15.01 31.03
C SER A 132 -8.13 13.89 30.03
N SER A 133 -9.03 12.98 30.38
CA SER A 133 -9.45 11.89 29.50
C SER A 133 -10.19 12.39 28.26
N LEU A 134 -11.08 13.38 28.41
CA LEU A 134 -11.74 14.03 27.27
C LEU A 134 -10.73 14.71 26.34
N ALA A 135 -9.77 15.48 26.88
CA ALA A 135 -8.74 16.13 26.06
C ALA A 135 -7.89 15.10 25.27
N LYS A 136 -7.55 13.96 25.89
CA LYS A 136 -6.84 12.86 25.21
C LYS A 136 -7.69 12.21 24.11
N MET A 137 -9.00 12.08 24.32
CA MET A 137 -9.92 11.57 23.30
C MET A 137 -10.03 12.54 22.12
N ASP A 138 -10.12 13.85 22.37
CA ASP A 138 -10.19 14.86 21.31
C ASP A 138 -8.92 14.86 20.46
N GLU A 139 -7.73 14.82 21.09
CA GLU A 139 -6.45 14.70 20.38
C GLU A 139 -6.38 13.41 19.55
N PHE A 140 -6.88 12.29 20.10
CA PHE A 140 -6.91 11.01 19.40
C PHE A 140 -7.83 11.03 18.17
N LEU A 141 -8.99 11.68 18.27
CA LEU A 141 -9.94 11.83 17.17
C LEU A 141 -9.42 12.79 16.09
N ASP A 142 -8.75 13.89 16.49
CA ASP A 142 -8.08 14.81 15.55
C ASP A 142 -7.01 14.06 14.75
N GLU A 143 -6.14 13.29 15.41
CA GLU A 143 -5.14 12.45 14.74
C GLU A 143 -5.80 11.46 13.76
N GLY A 144 -6.92 10.83 14.16
CA GLY A 144 -7.65 9.90 13.31
C GLY A 144 -8.20 10.53 12.05
N SER A 145 -8.68 11.78 12.13
CA SER A 145 -9.21 12.52 10.98
C SER A 145 -8.14 12.80 9.92
N ARG A 146 -6.87 12.86 10.32
CA ARG A 146 -5.72 13.16 9.44
C ARG A 146 -5.21 11.93 8.68
N LEU A 147 -5.62 10.72 9.08
CA LEU A 147 -5.18 9.47 8.47
C LEU A 147 -5.83 9.18 7.10
N GLN A 148 -6.82 9.97 6.68
CA GLN A 148 -7.49 9.86 5.37
C GLN A 148 -7.90 8.42 5.00
N LEU A 149 -8.37 7.64 5.98
CA LEU A 149 -8.69 6.21 5.82
C LEU A 149 -9.76 5.94 4.75
N ASP A 150 -10.64 6.93 4.50
CA ASP A 150 -11.64 6.86 3.43
C ASP A 150 -11.01 6.77 2.03
N ALA A 151 -9.87 7.46 1.81
CA ALA A 151 -9.16 7.45 0.54
C ALA A 151 -8.59 6.07 0.18
N ILE A 152 -8.27 5.26 1.19
CA ILE A 152 -7.83 3.86 1.03
C ILE A 152 -8.94 3.01 0.46
N SER A 153 -10.14 3.12 1.05
CA SER A 153 -11.31 2.30 0.69
C SER A 153 -11.92 2.69 -0.67
N GLN A 154 -11.75 3.94 -1.09
CA GLN A 154 -12.36 4.48 -2.32
C GLN A 154 -11.46 4.34 -3.56
N SER A 155 -10.17 4.07 -3.39
CA SER A 155 -9.25 3.89 -4.52
C SER A 155 -9.35 2.46 -5.06
N SER A 156 -9.93 2.32 -6.27
CA SER A 156 -10.05 1.03 -6.97
C SER A 156 -8.71 0.33 -7.17
N SER A 157 -7.65 1.09 -7.42
CA SER A 157 -6.29 0.57 -7.58
C SER A 157 -5.67 0.10 -6.26
N MET A 158 -6.00 0.73 -5.13
CA MET A 158 -5.57 0.27 -3.80
C MET A 158 -6.33 -0.98 -3.37
N ASN A 159 -7.64 -1.04 -3.63
CA ASN A 159 -8.47 -2.21 -3.33
C ASN A 159 -7.95 -3.49 -4.02
N ASN A 160 -7.46 -3.37 -5.26
CA ASN A 160 -6.82 -4.48 -5.98
C ASN A 160 -5.49 -4.92 -5.33
N LEU A 161 -4.68 -3.98 -4.81
CA LEU A 161 -3.45 -4.31 -4.09
C LEU A 161 -3.75 -4.94 -2.70
N ILE A 162 -4.74 -4.42 -1.98
CA ILE A 162 -5.16 -4.93 -0.67
C ILE A 162 -5.63 -6.39 -0.78
N LEU A 163 -6.31 -6.76 -1.87
CA LEU A 163 -6.70 -8.15 -2.11
C LEU A 163 -5.50 -9.08 -2.34
N LEU A 164 -4.38 -8.52 -2.79
CA LEU A 164 -3.12 -9.24 -3.07
C LEU A 164 -2.17 -9.27 -1.85
N SER A 165 -2.35 -8.37 -0.87
CA SER A 165 -1.66 -8.40 0.43
C SER A 165 -2.59 -9.00 1.49
N THR A 166 -2.42 -10.29 1.79
CA THR A 166 -2.97 -11.11 2.90
C THR A 166 -4.15 -10.57 3.78
N THR A 167 -5.08 -11.50 4.04
CA THR A 167 -6.38 -11.45 4.77
C THR A 167 -6.43 -10.75 6.15
N GLU A 168 -5.30 -10.38 6.74
CA GLU A 168 -5.23 -9.96 8.16
C GLU A 168 -5.64 -8.50 8.38
N THR A 169 -5.40 -7.62 7.40
CA THR A 169 -5.58 -6.17 7.57
C THR A 169 -7.03 -5.72 7.56
N SER A 170 -7.86 -6.32 6.70
CA SER A 170 -9.29 -5.99 6.57
C SER A 170 -10.08 -6.41 7.83
N THR A 171 -9.68 -7.51 8.46
CA THR A 171 -10.29 -8.01 9.70
C THR A 171 -9.95 -7.12 10.88
N LEU A 172 -8.73 -6.59 10.95
CA LEU A 172 -8.31 -5.69 12.02
C LEU A 172 -9.10 -4.38 12.00
N LEU A 173 -9.20 -3.73 10.83
CA LEU A 173 -9.94 -2.48 10.68
C LEU A 173 -11.43 -2.68 11.00
N ALA A 174 -12.04 -3.74 10.48
CA ALA A 174 -13.45 -4.04 10.76
C ALA A 174 -13.71 -4.31 12.26
N GLN A 175 -12.78 -4.94 12.97
CA GLN A 175 -12.89 -5.19 14.40
C GLN A 175 -12.64 -3.94 15.25
N THR A 176 -11.68 -3.10 14.88
CA THR A 176 -11.39 -1.85 15.60
C THR A 176 -12.53 -0.85 15.43
N PHE A 177 -13.14 -0.73 14.24
CA PHE A 177 -14.35 0.07 14.03
C PHE A 177 -15.54 -0.42 14.87
N ARG A 178 -15.74 -1.75 14.99
CA ARG A 178 -16.79 -2.30 15.85
C ARG A 178 -16.52 -1.96 17.30
N CYS A 179 -15.30 -2.19 17.80
CA CYS A 179 -14.95 -1.88 19.19
C CYS A 179 -15.11 -0.39 19.50
N LEU A 180 -14.58 0.51 18.66
CA LEU A 180 -14.66 1.95 18.88
C LEU A 180 -16.11 2.45 18.90
N ARG A 181 -16.94 1.95 17.98
CA ARG A 181 -18.37 2.27 17.91
C ARG A 181 -19.16 1.75 19.11
N PHE A 182 -18.85 0.55 19.60
CA PHE A 182 -19.47 -0.01 20.81
C PHE A 182 -19.09 0.80 22.06
N TYR A 183 -17.82 1.18 22.20
CA TYR A 183 -17.33 1.95 23.34
C TYR A 183 -17.85 3.39 23.36
N LEU A 184 -17.87 4.08 22.22
CA LEU A 184 -18.48 5.42 22.12
C LEU A 184 -19.96 5.39 22.48
N LYS A 185 -20.68 4.34 22.06
CA LYS A 185 -22.09 4.16 22.40
C LYS A 185 -22.29 3.92 23.89
N TYR A 186 -21.42 3.12 24.52
CA TYR A 186 -21.41 2.85 25.96
C TYR A 186 -21.13 4.12 26.79
N PHE A 187 -20.09 4.88 26.42
CA PHE A 187 -19.71 6.11 27.11
C PHE A 187 -20.82 7.17 27.02
N MET A 188 -21.41 7.37 25.83
CA MET A 188 -22.55 8.29 25.69
C MET A 188 -23.77 7.84 26.50
N THR A 189 -24.07 6.53 26.57
CA THR A 189 -25.18 6.04 27.41
C THR A 189 -24.93 6.25 28.90
N LEU A 190 -23.69 6.12 29.38
CA LEU A 190 -23.33 6.37 30.78
C LEU A 190 -23.39 7.87 31.14
N SER A 191 -22.91 8.75 30.26
CA SER A 191 -23.01 10.19 30.46
C SER A 191 -24.45 10.73 30.37
N LEU A 192 -25.33 10.09 29.59
CA LEU A 192 -26.74 10.48 29.47
C LEU A 192 -27.62 9.97 30.61
N ILE A 193 -27.31 8.82 31.20
CA ILE A 193 -28.22 8.15 32.13
C ILE A 193 -27.93 8.51 33.59
N GLY A 194 -26.70 8.92 33.97
CA GLY A 194 -26.40 9.37 35.33
C GLY A 194 -26.71 8.33 36.42
N ASP A 195 -26.85 7.04 36.05
CA ASP A 195 -27.38 6.01 36.93
C ASP A 195 -26.44 4.80 36.96
N HIS A 196 -25.76 4.63 38.09
CA HIS A 196 -24.73 3.60 38.32
C HIS A 196 -25.29 2.16 38.42
N GLY A 197 -26.60 1.97 38.25
CA GLY A 197 -27.29 0.69 38.46
C GLY A 197 -27.23 -0.31 37.29
N PHE A 198 -26.92 0.12 36.06
CA PHE A 198 -27.07 -0.74 34.87
C PHE A 198 -25.83 -1.62 34.55
N ALA A 199 -24.72 -1.44 35.28
CA ALA A 199 -23.45 -2.11 35.02
C ALA A 199 -23.43 -3.63 35.31
N LYS A 200 -24.51 -4.21 35.85
CA LYS A 200 -24.53 -5.61 36.33
C LYS A 200 -25.13 -6.65 35.36
N SER A 201 -25.67 -6.26 34.20
CA SER A 201 -26.41 -7.21 33.35
C SER A 201 -25.81 -7.51 31.98
N PHE A 202 -24.59 -7.04 31.69
CA PHE A 202 -23.94 -7.37 30.42
C PHE A 202 -22.57 -7.99 30.67
N GLU A 203 -22.56 -9.31 30.86
CA GLU A 203 -21.41 -10.14 30.50
C GLU A 203 -21.15 -9.95 29.01
N CYS A 204 -20.26 -9.01 28.71
CA CYS A 204 -19.69 -8.91 27.38
C CYS A 204 -18.83 -10.15 27.20
N GLN A 205 -19.39 -11.19 26.56
CA GLN A 205 -18.62 -12.33 26.07
C GLN A 205 -17.71 -11.85 24.94
N LEU A 206 -16.75 -10.99 25.27
CA LEU A 206 -15.54 -10.81 24.49
C LEU A 206 -14.94 -12.21 24.34
N PRO A 207 -14.58 -12.67 23.13
CA PRO A 207 -13.49 -13.62 23.04
C PRO A 207 -12.25 -12.85 23.50
N ILE A 208 -12.02 -12.81 24.81
CA ILE A 208 -10.81 -12.28 25.45
C ILE A 208 -9.58 -12.96 24.80
N ASP A 209 -9.75 -14.18 24.29
CA ASP A 209 -8.77 -14.91 23.48
C ASP A 209 -8.36 -14.22 22.17
N ALA A 210 -9.21 -13.39 21.55
CA ALA A 210 -8.87 -12.66 20.33
C ALA A 210 -7.98 -11.44 20.63
N LEU A 211 -8.27 -10.71 21.71
CA LEU A 211 -7.43 -9.59 22.18
C LEU A 211 -6.10 -10.10 22.77
N ALA A 212 -6.10 -11.25 23.44
CA ALA A 212 -4.89 -11.88 23.97
C ALA A 212 -3.92 -12.39 22.88
N ARG A 213 -4.44 -12.76 21.70
CA ARG A 213 -3.60 -13.09 20.53
C ARG A 213 -2.96 -11.84 19.91
N VAL A 214 -3.66 -10.70 19.94
CA VAL A 214 -3.15 -9.40 19.46
C VAL A 214 -2.11 -8.81 20.41
N ALA A 215 -2.16 -9.13 21.71
CA ALA A 215 -1.18 -8.66 22.70
C ALA A 215 0.10 -9.52 22.80
N LYS A 216 0.17 -10.65 22.08
CA LYS A 216 1.33 -11.56 22.05
C LYS A 216 2.09 -11.56 20.69
N LEU A 217 1.78 -10.63 19.79
CA LEU A 217 2.44 -10.41 18.50
C LEU A 217 2.84 -8.93 18.36
#